data_AF-A0A4R3EG21-F1
#
_entry.id   AF-A0A4R3EG21-F1
#
_cell.length_a   1.000
_cell.length_b   1.000
_cell.length_c   1.000
_cell.angle_alpha   90.00
_cell.angle_beta   90.00
_cell.angle_gamma   90.00
#
_symmetry.space_group_name_H-M   'P 1'
#
loop_
_entity.id
_entity.type
_entity.pdbx_description
1 polymer ?
#
loop_
_entity_poly.entity_id
_entity_poly.type
_entity_poly.pdbx_seq_one_letter_code
_entity_poly.pdbx_strand_id
1 'polypeptide(L)'
;MGDRVGADYPYGSAPLLPQWRDRWAQGLALLTAACMSLSLLTHGPVWPVERIALLVVLPALLGVTLAFAPDPPAFVSRLAKRLTVVGCAAGTLAGPWLAPMIMAVPALLALSVAIGWWRERSGND
;
A
#
# COMPACT_ATOMS: atom_id res chain seq x y z
N MET A 1 -22.05 26.53 26.00
CA MET A 1 -22.86 25.32 26.23
C MET A 1 -23.37 24.89 24.86
N GLY A 2 -22.97 23.70 24.37
CA GLY A 2 -23.33 23.12 23.06
C GLY A 2 -22.39 23.56 21.93
N ASP A 3 -21.69 22.72 21.15
CA ASP A 3 -21.62 21.26 21.07
C ASP A 3 -20.17 20.86 20.74
N ARG A 4 -19.62 19.90 21.48
CA ARG A 4 -18.35 19.23 21.18
C ARG A 4 -18.65 18.04 20.26
N VAL A 5 -18.68 18.29 18.95
CA VAL A 5 -18.62 17.27 17.90
C VAL A 5 -17.75 17.87 16.78
N GLY A 6 -16.61 17.31 16.37
CA GLY A 6 -16.08 15.99 16.63
C GLY A 6 -14.55 15.99 16.54
N ALA A 7 -14.00 14.80 16.81
CA ALA A 7 -12.59 14.46 16.77
C ALA A 7 -11.79 15.30 15.78
N ASP A 8 -10.74 15.98 16.26
CA ASP A 8 -9.71 16.59 15.42
C ASP A 8 -9.29 15.57 14.36
N TYR A 9 -9.75 15.78 13.13
CA TYR A 9 -9.39 14.92 12.02
C TYR A 9 -7.86 15.07 11.86
N PRO A 10 -7.08 13.98 11.88
CA PRO A 10 -5.62 14.06 12.00
C PRO A 10 -4.93 14.71 10.79
N TYR A 11 -5.70 15.09 9.78
CA TYR A 11 -5.25 15.88 8.65
C TYR A 11 -5.65 17.33 8.87
N GLY A 12 -4.65 18.20 9.07
CA GLY A 12 -4.86 19.64 9.00
C GLY A 12 -5.38 20.06 7.62
N SER A 13 -5.97 21.25 7.53
CA SER A 13 -6.54 21.84 6.30
C SER A 13 -5.54 22.09 5.16
N ALA A 14 -4.28 21.66 5.32
CA ALA A 14 -3.26 21.75 4.30
C ALA A 14 -3.59 20.82 3.13
N PRO A 15 -3.48 21.29 1.87
CA PRO A 15 -3.76 20.46 0.71
C PRO A 15 -2.83 19.24 0.68
N LEU A 16 -3.44 18.06 0.63
CA LEU A 16 -2.75 16.78 0.50
C LEU A 16 -2.19 16.65 -0.91
N LEU A 17 -0.91 17.03 -1.09
CA LEU A 17 -0.26 16.98 -2.38
C LEU A 17 0.29 15.57 -2.67
N PRO A 18 0.10 15.06 -3.90
CA PRO A 18 0.70 13.79 -4.33
C PRO A 18 2.23 13.87 -4.36
N GLN A 19 2.90 12.78 -4.00
CA GLN A 19 4.35 12.72 -3.78
C GLN A 19 5.14 12.43 -5.06
N TRP A 20 4.84 13.12 -6.16
CA TRP A 20 5.49 12.87 -7.46
C TRP A 20 7.02 12.98 -7.45
N ARG A 21 7.59 13.80 -6.56
CA ARG A 21 9.03 14.06 -6.45
C ARG A 21 9.74 13.23 -5.38
N ASP A 22 9.04 12.42 -4.59
CA ASP A 22 9.69 11.57 -3.61
C ASP A 22 10.33 10.36 -4.28
N ARG A 23 11.63 10.14 -4.03
CA ARG A 23 12.40 9.01 -4.55
C ARG A 23 11.86 7.67 -4.04
N TRP A 24 11.31 7.66 -2.83
CA TRP A 24 10.69 6.45 -2.27
C TRP A 24 9.39 6.08 -2.99
N ALA A 25 8.49 7.06 -3.19
CA ALA A 25 7.27 6.88 -3.96
C ALA A 25 7.57 6.41 -5.40
N GLN A 26 8.57 7.01 -6.06
CA GLN A 26 9.03 6.60 -7.39
C GLN A 26 9.58 5.17 -7.39
N GLY A 27 10.41 4.81 -6.40
CA GLY A 27 10.97 3.47 -6.28
C GLY A 27 9.89 2.39 -6.08
N LEU A 28 8.88 2.67 -5.26
CA LEU A 28 7.75 1.77 -5.05
C LEU A 28 6.87 1.65 -6.31
N ALA A 29 6.61 2.76 -7.01
CA ALA A 29 5.87 2.74 -8.27
C ALA A 29 6.62 1.92 -9.34
N LEU A 30 7.94 2.10 -9.46
CA LEU A 30 8.79 1.34 -10.37
C LEU A 30 8.80 -0.16 -10.02
N LEU A 31 8.90 -0.51 -8.74
CA LEU A 31 8.82 -1.90 -8.29
C LEU A 31 7.49 -2.53 -8.71
N THR A 32 6.39 -1.80 -8.47
CA THR A 32 5.04 -2.27 -8.82
C THR A 32 4.89 -2.46 -10.33
N ALA A 33 5.40 -1.52 -11.13
CA ALA A 33 5.39 -1.60 -12.59
C ALA A 33 6.27 -2.74 -13.12
N ALA A 34 7.43 -2.99 -12.50
CA ALA A 34 8.31 -4.10 -12.85
C ALA A 34 7.64 -5.45 -12.56
N CYS A 35 7.02 -5.61 -11.39
CA CYS A 35 6.26 -6.81 -11.03
C CYS A 35 5.06 -7.04 -11.95
N MET A 36 4.32 -5.99 -12.30
CA MET A 36 3.24 -6.06 -13.28
C MET A 36 3.74 -6.52 -14.65
N SER A 37 4.82 -5.92 -15.15
CA SER A 37 5.41 -6.26 -16.45
C SER A 37 5.88 -7.71 -16.49
N LEU A 38 6.53 -8.17 -15.41
CA LEU A 38 6.97 -9.55 -15.27
C LEU A 38 5.77 -10.51 -15.28
N SER A 39 4.71 -10.23 -14.52
CA SER A 39 3.49 -11.04 -14.50
C SER A 39 2.76 -11.07 -15.84
N LEU A 40 2.75 -9.96 -16.58
CA LEU A 40 2.15 -9.90 -17.91
C LEU A 40 2.97 -10.73 -18.92
N LEU A 41 4.30 -10.71 -18.83
CA LEU A 41 5.16 -11.54 -19.68
C LEU A 41 5.00 -13.03 -19.38
N THR A 42 4.83 -13.43 -18.11
CA THR A 42 4.68 -14.83 -17.73
C THR A 42 3.27 -15.38 -17.96
N HIS A 43 2.23 -14.59 -17.68
CA HIS A 43 0.84 -15.06 -17.70
C HIS A 43 0.01 -14.55 -18.87
N GLY A 44 0.46 -13.50 -19.56
CA GLY A 44 -0.21 -12.92 -20.72
C GLY A 44 -0.62 -13.90 -21.82
N PRO A 45 0.21 -14.90 -22.19
CA PRO A 45 -0.15 -15.85 -23.25
C PRO A 45 -1.02 -17.01 -22.74
N VAL A 46 -1.21 -17.17 -21.43
CA VAL A 46 -1.83 -18.36 -20.83
C VAL A 46 -3.17 -18.05 -20.16
N TRP A 47 -3.33 -16.85 -19.60
CA TRP A 47 -4.51 -16.51 -18.80
C TRP A 47 -5.53 -15.71 -19.61
N PRO A 48 -6.83 -15.88 -19.29
CA PRO A 48 -7.88 -15.07 -19.88
C PRO A 48 -7.75 -13.61 -19.43
N VAL A 49 -8.23 -12.69 -20.27
CA VAL A 49 -8.06 -11.24 -20.09
C VAL A 49 -8.68 -10.77 -18.78
N GLU A 50 -9.83 -11.31 -18.37
CA GLU A 50 -10.48 -10.93 -17.12
C GLU A 50 -9.60 -11.27 -15.90
N ARG A 51 -8.91 -12.41 -15.95
CA ARG A 51 -8.03 -12.86 -14.87
C ARG A 51 -6.77 -11.99 -14.78
N ILE A 52 -6.22 -11.59 -15.93
CA ILE A 52 -5.10 -10.64 -15.99
C ILE A 52 -5.52 -9.28 -15.44
N ALA A 53 -6.70 -8.78 -15.85
CA ALA A 53 -7.23 -7.51 -15.38
C ALA A 53 -7.39 -7.50 -13.85
N LEU A 54 -7.98 -8.56 -13.28
CA LEU A 54 -8.28 -8.63 -11.85
C LEU A 54 -7.06 -8.95 -10.97
N LEU A 55 -6.16 -9.83 -11.41
CA LEU A 55 -5.06 -10.32 -10.56
C LEU A 55 -3.73 -9.59 -10.81
N VAL A 56 -3.57 -8.91 -11.95
CA VAL A 56 -2.31 -8.27 -12.32
C VAL A 56 -2.49 -6.76 -12.49
N VAL A 57 -3.43 -6.32 -13.33
CA VAL A 57 -3.59 -4.89 -13.66
C VAL A 57 -4.16 -4.12 -12.47
N LEU A 58 -5.26 -4.60 -11.87
CA LEU A 58 -5.95 -3.91 -10.79
C LEU A 58 -5.08 -3.73 -9.53
N PRO A 59 -4.36 -4.76 -9.03
CA PRO A 59 -3.44 -4.58 -7.91
C PRO A 59 -2.26 -3.68 -8.26
N ALA A 60 -1.74 -3.75 -9.49
CA ALA A 60 -0.65 -2.87 -9.92
C ALA A 60 -1.06 -1.40 -9.93
N LEU A 61 -2.24 -1.09 -10.49
CA LEU A 61 -2.80 0.26 -10.48
C LEU A 61 -3.02 0.76 -9.05
N LEU A 62 -3.56 -0.09 -8.17
CA LEU A 62 -3.67 0.21 -6.74
C LEU A 62 -2.31 0.49 -6.09
N GLY A 63 -1.30 -0.34 -6.35
CA GLY A 63 0.05 -0.13 -5.79
C GLY A 63 0.71 1.15 -6.29
N VAL A 64 0.60 1.47 -7.58
CA VAL A 64 1.15 2.72 -8.16
C VAL A 64 0.41 3.95 -7.62
N THR A 65 -0.92 3.91 -7.58
CA THR A 65 -1.71 5.04 -7.04
C THR A 65 -1.42 5.24 -5.55
N LEU A 66 -1.31 4.17 -4.77
CA LEU A 66 -0.93 4.24 -3.35
C LEU A 66 0.51 4.71 -3.16
N ALA A 67 1.45 4.39 -4.06
CA ALA A 67 2.82 4.88 -3.98
C ALA A 67 2.88 6.41 -4.03
N PHE A 68 2.09 7.03 -4.93
CA PHE A 68 2.03 8.49 -5.08
C PHE A 68 1.02 9.19 -4.17
N ALA A 69 0.19 8.45 -3.46
CA ALA A 69 -0.71 9.01 -2.46
C ALA A 69 0.08 9.83 -1.43
N PRO A 70 -0.53 10.82 -0.78
CA PRO A 70 0.14 11.59 0.27
C PRO A 70 0.54 10.66 1.43
N ASP A 71 1.66 10.96 2.09
CA ASP A 71 2.03 10.19 3.29
C ASP A 71 1.19 10.64 4.48
N PRO A 72 0.60 9.68 5.22
CA PRO A 72 -0.07 10.00 6.46
C PRO A 72 0.94 10.51 7.51
N PRO A 73 0.50 11.37 8.45
CA PRO A 73 1.37 11.95 9.47
C PRO A 73 1.85 10.94 10.51
N ALA A 74 1.09 9.86 10.75
CA ALA A 74 1.47 8.80 11.68
C ALA A 74 2.45 7.79 11.05
N PHE A 75 3.48 7.39 11.81
CA PHE A 75 4.48 6.43 11.35
C PHE A 75 3.86 5.07 11.00
N VAL A 76 2.94 4.57 11.83
CA VAL A 76 2.20 3.31 11.59
C VAL A 76 1.48 3.36 10.25
N SER A 77 0.77 4.45 9.97
CA SER A 77 0.02 4.61 8.74
C SER A 77 0.93 4.71 7.51
N ARG A 78 2.13 5.31 7.63
CA ARG A 78 3.14 5.31 6.55
C ARG A 78 3.66 3.91 6.29
N LEU A 79 3.95 3.15 7.35
CA LEU A 79 4.43 1.78 7.24
C LEU A 79 3.35 0.89 6.60
N ALA A 80 2.10 1.00 7.06
CA ALA A 80 0.96 0.28 6.51
C ALA A 80 0.80 0.55 5.01
N LYS A 81 0.80 1.83 4.60
CA LYS A 81 0.76 2.23 3.17
C LYS A 81 1.87 1.56 2.37
N ARG A 82 3.12 1.63 2.83
CA ARG A 82 4.27 1.04 2.13
C ARG A 82 4.16 -0.48 2.04
N LEU A 83 3.75 -1.15 3.12
CA LEU A 83 3.51 -2.59 3.14
C LEU A 83 2.37 -2.98 2.19
N THR A 84 1.32 -2.16 2.10
CA THR A 84 0.22 -2.38 1.14
C THR A 84 0.72 -2.25 -0.30
N VAL A 85 1.55 -1.25 -0.62
CA VAL A 85 2.13 -1.11 -1.98
C VAL A 85 3.02 -2.31 -2.33
N VAL A 86 3.87 -2.76 -1.40
CA VAL A 86 4.69 -3.97 -1.58
C VAL A 86 3.81 -5.21 -1.73
N GLY A 87 2.74 -5.32 -0.94
CA GLY A 87 1.76 -6.40 -1.03
C GLY A 87 1.02 -6.40 -2.37
N CYS A 88 0.69 -5.23 -2.93
CA CYS A 88 0.13 -5.10 -4.28
C CYS A 88 1.12 -5.57 -5.35
N ALA A 89 2.38 -5.15 -5.27
CA ALA A 89 3.43 -5.58 -6.20
C ALA A 89 3.70 -7.09 -6.14
N ALA A 90 3.74 -7.68 -4.94
CA ALA A 90 3.88 -9.12 -4.78
C ALA A 90 2.61 -9.88 -5.19
N GLY A 91 1.43 -9.28 -4.97
CA GLY A 91 0.14 -9.84 -5.34
C GLY A 91 -0.01 -10.04 -6.85
N THR A 92 0.58 -9.17 -7.68
CA THR A 92 0.58 -9.38 -9.13
C THR A 92 1.29 -10.67 -9.55
N LEU A 93 2.29 -11.11 -8.77
CA LEU A 93 3.08 -12.33 -9.01
C LEU A 93 2.43 -13.58 -8.39
N ALA A 94 1.53 -13.42 -7.43
CA ALA A 94 0.97 -14.53 -6.66
C ALA A 94 -0.06 -15.37 -7.44
N GLY A 95 -0.68 -14.83 -8.48
CA GLY A 95 -1.63 -15.57 -9.32
C GLY A 95 -2.78 -16.20 -8.53
N PRO A 96 -2.98 -17.53 -8.54
CA PRO A 96 -4.02 -18.19 -7.72
C PRO A 96 -3.79 -18.07 -6.20
N TRP A 97 -2.58 -17.70 -5.76
CA TRP A 97 -2.26 -17.48 -4.35
C TRP A 97 -2.64 -16.07 -3.84
N LEU A 98 -3.33 -15.28 -4.65
CA LEU A 98 -3.79 -13.94 -4.26
C LEU A 98 -4.81 -14.02 -3.11
N ALA A 99 -5.68 -15.04 -3.09
CA ALA A 99 -6.66 -15.26 -2.02
C ALA A 99 -6.01 -15.49 -0.63
N PRO A 100 -5.01 -16.38 -0.45
CA PRO A 100 -4.30 -16.47 0.83
C PRO A 100 -3.46 -15.23 1.15
N MET A 101 -2.97 -14.48 0.14
CA MET A 101 -2.30 -13.20 0.37
C MET A 101 -3.22 -12.12 0.95
N ILE A 102 -4.48 -12.07 0.52
CA ILE A 102 -5.48 -11.15 1.10
C ILE A 102 -5.70 -11.48 2.59
N MET A 103 -5.70 -12.76 2.96
CA MET A 103 -5.81 -13.19 4.37
C MET A 103 -4.58 -12.82 5.20
N ALA A 104 -3.44 -12.52 4.57
CA ALA A 104 -2.24 -12.03 5.24
C ALA A 104 -2.26 -10.51 5.49
N VAL A 105 -3.17 -9.76 4.86
CA VAL A 105 -3.28 -8.29 5.03
C VAL A 105 -3.61 -7.90 6.48
N PRO A 106 -4.56 -8.54 7.19
CA PRO A 106 -4.79 -8.29 8.61
C PRO A 106 -3.56 -8.58 9.48
N ALA A 107 -2.79 -9.63 9.16
CA ALA A 107 -1.57 -9.99 9.89
C ALA A 107 -0.45 -8.95 9.69
N LEU A 108 -0.28 -8.45 8.45
CA LEU A 108 0.64 -7.36 8.13
C LEU A 108 0.25 -6.05 8.82
N LEU A 109 -1.05 -5.74 8.87
CA LEU A 109 -1.56 -4.58 9.62
C LEU A 109 -1.28 -4.73 11.12
N ALA A 110 -1.56 -5.91 11.71
CA ALA A 110 -1.25 -6.18 13.12
C ALA A 110 0.24 -6.04 13.42
N LEU A 111 1.10 -6.53 12.53
CA LEU A 111 2.55 -6.41 12.64
C LEU A 111 3.01 -4.93 12.54
N SER A 112 2.41 -4.15 11.63
CA SER A 112 2.70 -2.72 11.50
C SER A 112 2.34 -1.91 12.75
N VAL A 113 1.20 -2.26 13.39
CA VAL A 113 0.78 -1.68 14.67
C VAL A 113 1.75 -2.06 15.77
N ALA A 114 2.12 -3.35 15.87
CA ALA A 114 3.08 -3.83 16.88
C ALA A 114 4.45 -3.14 16.76
N ILE A 115 4.96 -2.98 15.53
CA ILE A 115 6.23 -2.27 15.27
C ILE A 115 6.13 -0.79 15.66
N GLY A 116 5.02 -0.12 15.32
CA GLY A 116 4.81 1.27 15.70
C GLY A 116 4.76 1.47 17.21
N TRP A 117 4.02 0.61 17.90
CA TRP A 117 3.91 0.62 19.35
C TRP A 117 5.26 0.40 20.04
N TRP A 118 6.07 -0.51 19.51
CA TRP A 118 7.39 -0.79 20.08
C TRP A 118 8.34 0.39 19.91
N ARG A 119 8.34 1.04 18.75
CA ARG A 119 9.17 2.23 18.49
C ARG A 119 8.76 3.46 19.30
N GLU A 120 7.47 3.68 19.52
CA GLU A 120 7.00 4.75 20.41
C GLU A 120 7.44 4.52 21.86
N ARG A 121 7.49 3.26 22.32
CA ARG A 121 8.05 2.91 23.64
C ARG A 121 9.55 3.16 23.74
N SER A 122 10.32 2.89 22.69
CA SER A 122 11.79 3.02 22.72
C SER A 122 12.31 4.46 22.52
N GLY A 123 11.44 5.42 22.18
CA GLY A 123 11.81 6.83 21.99
C GLY A 123 11.55 7.73 23.20
N ASN A 124 11.13 7.15 24.34
CA ASN A 124 10.80 7.87 25.57
C ASN A 124 11.77 7.57 26.74
N ASP A 125 12.96 7.05 26.41
CA ASP A 125 14.12 6.92 27.28
C ASP A 125 15.27 7.78 26.72
#